data_AF-A0A5N7ZG08-F1
#
_entry.id   AF-A0A5N7ZG08-F1
#
_cell.length_a   1.000
_cell.length_b   1.000
_cell.length_c   1.000
_cell.angle_alpha   90.00
_cell.angle_beta   90.00
_cell.angle_gamma   90.00
#
_symmetry.space_group_name_H-M   'P 1'
#
loop_
_entity.id
_entity.type
_entity.pdbx_description
1 polymer ?
#
loop_
_entity_poly.entity_id
_entity_poly.type
_entity_poly.pdbx_seq_one_letter_code
_entity_poly.pdbx_strand_id
1 'polypeptide(L)'
;LWDYTWAFFPGFMFGYLLYASMHYAIHAYAPPFKFMKPLWRNHHLHHYKDEHLGFGVSNTFWDRFFGTMFDLTKNAEDPEKTKALQFEKKKIE
;
A
#
# COMPACT_ATOMS: atom_id res chain seq x y z
N LEU A 1 -8.26 -12.52 -30.56
CA LEU A 1 -8.93 -12.07 -29.31
C LEU A 1 -8.75 -13.09 -28.19
N TRP A 2 -9.13 -14.35 -28.40
CA TRP A 2 -8.93 -15.43 -27.43
C TRP A 2 -7.46 -15.67 -27.02
N ASP A 3 -6.51 -15.51 -27.94
CA ASP A 3 -5.08 -15.74 -27.66
C ASP A 3 -4.49 -14.72 -26.66
N TYR A 4 -5.00 -13.49 -26.65
CA TYR A 4 -4.57 -12.47 -25.67
C TYR A 4 -5.10 -12.76 -24.27
N THR A 5 -6.28 -13.37 -24.17
CA THR A 5 -6.90 -13.72 -22.88
C THR A 5 -6.00 -14.64 -22.06
N TRP A 6 -5.34 -15.61 -22.72
CA TRP A 6 -4.47 -16.58 -22.06
C TRP A 6 -3.19 -15.99 -21.49
N ALA A 7 -2.74 -14.84 -21.99
CA ALA A 7 -1.62 -14.10 -21.40
C ALA A 7 -2.11 -13.03 -20.41
N PHE A 8 -3.14 -12.27 -20.78
CA PHE A 8 -3.66 -11.15 -20.00
C PHE A 8 -4.26 -11.61 -18.67
N PHE A 9 -5.14 -12.62 -18.68
CA PHE A 9 -5.86 -13.04 -17.48
C PHE A 9 -4.93 -13.53 -16.36
N PRO A 10 -4.00 -14.50 -16.58
CA PRO A 10 -3.09 -14.90 -15.52
C PRO A 10 -2.14 -13.78 -15.10
N GLY A 11 -1.70 -12.92 -16.03
CA GLY A 11 -0.89 -11.74 -15.69
C GLY A 11 -1.64 -10.74 -14.78
N PHE A 12 -2.91 -10.47 -15.09
CA PHE A 12 -3.77 -9.62 -14.28
C PHE A 12 -4.04 -10.23 -12.89
N MET A 13 -4.35 -11.52 -12.82
CA MET A 13 -4.52 -12.25 -11.56
C MET A 13 -3.25 -12.24 -10.71
N PHE A 14 -2.09 -12.49 -11.32
CA PHE A 14 -0.81 -12.42 -10.64
C PHE A 14 -0.54 -11.01 -10.10
N GLY A 15 -0.79 -9.97 -10.89
CA GLY A 15 -0.69 -8.58 -10.45
C GLY A 15 -1.62 -8.25 -9.29
N TYR A 16 -2.85 -8.74 -9.31
CA TYR A 16 -3.81 -8.59 -8.20
C TYR A 16 -3.32 -9.26 -6.92
N LEU A 17 -2.79 -10.48 -7.01
CA LEU A 17 -2.23 -11.19 -5.85
C LEU A 17 -0.99 -10.48 -5.29
N LEU A 18 -0.13 -9.93 -6.14
CA LEU A 18 0.99 -9.08 -5.71
C LEU A 18 0.51 -7.81 -5.01
N TYR A 19 -0.52 -7.15 -5.55
CA TYR A 19 -1.14 -5.97 -4.93
C TYR A 19 -1.69 -6.31 -3.53
N ALA A 20 -2.46 -7.39 -3.41
CA ALA A 20 -3.02 -7.83 -2.13
C ALA A 20 -1.92 -8.22 -1.13
N SER A 21 -0.87 -8.91 -1.61
CA SER A 21 0.29 -9.28 -0.79
C SER A 21 1.06 -8.06 -0.30
N MET A 22 1.19 -7.03 -1.14
CA MET A 22 1.82 -5.76 -0.78
C MET A 22 1.00 -5.01 0.26
N HIS A 23 -0.33 -4.95 0.08
CA HIS A 23 -1.25 -4.39 1.08
C HIS A 23 -1.05 -5.08 2.43
N TYR A 24 -1.00 -6.42 2.41
CA TYR A 24 -0.74 -7.20 3.61
C TYR A 24 0.63 -6.86 4.23
N ALA A 25 1.68 -6.81 3.42
CA ALA A 25 3.03 -6.53 3.87
C ALA A 25 3.17 -5.14 4.52
N ILE A 26 2.46 -4.13 3.99
CA ILE A 26 2.47 -2.78 4.56
C ILE A 26 1.97 -2.77 6.01
N HIS A 27 0.91 -3.53 6.27
CA HIS A 27 0.29 -3.63 7.61
C HIS A 27 0.92 -4.71 8.50
N ALA A 28 1.69 -5.65 7.94
CA ALA A 28 2.32 -6.72 8.72
C ALA A 28 3.77 -6.41 9.12
N TYR A 29 4.50 -5.64 8.31
CA TYR A 29 5.95 -5.49 8.43
C TYR A 29 6.42 -4.05 8.25
N ALA A 30 7.57 -3.73 8.84
CA ALA A 30 8.29 -2.50 8.52
C ALA A 30 8.77 -2.53 7.04
N PRO A 31 8.89 -1.36 6.37
CA PRO A 31 9.37 -1.30 5.00
C PRO A 31 10.75 -1.95 4.90
N PRO A 32 10.95 -2.93 3.99
CA PRO A 32 12.21 -3.66 3.93
C PRO A 32 13.37 -2.80 3.41
N PHE A 33 13.06 -1.71 2.70
CA PHE A 33 14.04 -0.76 2.18
C PHE A 33 13.66 0.70 2.50
N LYS A 34 14.67 1.55 2.71
CA LYS A 34 14.47 2.98 3.05
C LYS A 34 13.64 3.74 2.00
N PHE A 35 13.82 3.44 0.71
CA PHE A 35 13.09 4.10 -0.37
C PHE A 35 11.60 3.71 -0.43
N MET A 36 11.22 2.61 0.23
CA MET A 36 9.82 2.18 0.30
C MET A 36 9.06 2.86 1.43
N LYS A 37 9.77 3.46 2.41
CA LYS A 37 9.14 4.14 3.55
C LYS A 37 8.04 5.11 3.10
N PRO A 38 8.23 6.01 2.12
CA PRO A 38 7.17 6.91 1.64
C PRO A 38 5.87 6.21 1.22
N LEU A 39 5.95 5.02 0.61
CA LEU A 39 4.78 4.25 0.20
C LEU A 39 4.00 3.72 1.42
N TRP A 40 4.71 3.17 2.42
CA TRP A 40 4.10 2.76 3.69
C TRP A 40 3.40 3.95 4.36
N ARG A 41 4.09 5.09 4.44
CA ARG A 41 3.53 6.32 5.05
C ARG A 41 2.28 6.78 4.35
N ASN A 42 2.31 6.83 3.01
CA ASN A 42 1.19 7.27 2.18
C ASN A 42 -0.04 6.38 2.42
N HIS A 43 0.16 5.05 2.46
CA HIS A 43 -0.93 4.10 2.70
C HIS A 43 -1.45 4.13 4.14
N HIS A 44 -0.59 4.28 5.17
CA HIS A 44 -1.07 4.43 6.54
C HIS A 44 -1.91 5.70 6.74
N LEU A 45 -1.50 6.82 6.13
CA LEU A 45 -2.25 8.07 6.18
C LEU A 45 -3.63 7.94 5.49
N HIS A 46 -3.73 7.16 4.43
CA HIS A 46 -5.02 6.84 3.80
C HIS A 46 -6.00 6.20 4.80
N HIS A 47 -5.53 5.28 5.65
CA HIS A 47 -6.38 4.57 6.62
C HIS A 47 -6.87 5.41 7.80
N TYR A 48 -6.09 6.38 8.29
CA TYR A 48 -6.45 7.11 9.52
C TYR A 48 -6.51 8.64 9.41
N LYS A 49 -6.10 9.21 8.28
CA LYS A 49 -6.06 10.67 8.11
C LYS A 49 -7.06 11.16 7.08
N ASP A 50 -7.03 10.63 5.87
CA ASP A 50 -7.97 10.99 4.80
C ASP A 50 -8.07 9.84 3.78
N GLU A 51 -9.23 9.18 3.72
CA GLU A 51 -9.49 8.07 2.80
C GLU A 51 -9.63 8.50 1.33
N HIS A 52 -9.73 9.81 1.06
CA HIS A 52 -9.79 10.36 -0.30
C HIS A 52 -8.40 10.69 -0.87
N LEU A 53 -7.33 10.38 -0.15
CA LEU A 53 -5.93 10.52 -0.59
C LEU A 53 -5.18 9.19 -0.39
N GLY A 54 -4.04 9.03 -1.07
CA GLY A 54 -3.11 7.93 -0.86
C GLY A 54 -3.62 6.56 -1.32
N PHE A 55 -4.27 6.48 -2.48
CA PHE A 55 -4.85 5.24 -3.01
C PHE A 55 -3.80 4.20 -3.43
N GLY A 56 -2.56 4.64 -3.69
CA GLY A 56 -1.48 3.80 -4.16
C GLY A 56 -0.93 2.86 -3.09
N VAL A 57 -1.13 1.55 -3.28
CA VAL A 57 -0.63 0.51 -2.36
C VAL A 57 0.68 -0.12 -2.84
N SER A 58 0.82 -0.39 -4.14
CA SER A 58 2.03 -0.99 -4.71
C SER A 58 3.07 0.05 -5.14
N ASN A 59 2.62 1.25 -5.49
CA ASN A 59 3.42 2.41 -5.85
C ASN A 59 2.55 3.68 -5.79
N THR A 60 3.17 4.86 -5.86
CA THR A 60 2.48 6.17 -5.79
C THR A 60 2.31 6.86 -7.15
N PHE A 61 2.52 6.14 -8.26
CA PHE A 61 2.52 6.76 -9.59
C PHE A 61 1.17 7.42 -9.92
N TRP A 62 0.08 6.68 -9.76
CA TRP A 62 -1.26 7.19 -10.04
C TRP A 62 -1.69 8.27 -9.04
N ASP A 63 -1.24 8.19 -7.78
CA ASP A 63 -1.47 9.25 -6.80
C ASP A 63 -0.84 10.59 -7.22
N ARG A 64 0.36 10.54 -7.80
CA ARG A 64 1.03 11.75 -8.32
C ARG A 64 0.33 12.28 -9.56
N PHE A 65 -0.09 11.38 -10.45
CA PHE A 65 -0.74 11.76 -11.71
C PHE A 65 -2.10 12.43 -11.47
N PHE A 66 -2.91 11.87 -10.56
CA PHE A 66 -4.24 12.40 -10.24
C PHE A 66 -4.24 13.40 -9.08
N GLY A 67 -3.08 13.70 -8.48
CA GLY A 67 -2.98 14.70 -7.42
C GLY A 67 -3.56 14.24 -6.07
N THR A 68 -3.58 12.93 -5.82
CA THR A 68 -4.11 12.31 -4.59
C THR A 68 -3.01 11.86 -3.63
N MET A 69 -1.74 12.18 -3.90
CA MET A 69 -0.63 11.86 -2.99
C MET A 69 -0.60 12.79 -1.77
N PHE A 70 -0.35 12.24 -0.57
CA PHE A 70 -0.12 13.08 0.60
C PHE A 70 1.20 13.87 0.48
N ASP A 71 1.18 15.13 0.92
CA ASP A 71 2.40 15.87 1.22
C ASP A 71 3.01 15.34 2.53
N LEU A 72 3.97 14.42 2.40
CA LEU A 72 4.61 13.74 3.53
C LEU A 72 5.50 14.65 4.40
N THR A 73 5.75 15.89 3.97
CA THR A 73 6.46 16.91 4.77
C THR A 73 5.52 17.62 5.74
N LYS A 74 4.26 17.79 5.34
CA LYS A 74 3.19 18.40 6.17
C LYS A 74 2.41 17.37 6.99
N ASN A 75 2.39 16.12 6.53
CA ASN A 75 1.66 15.03 7.15
C ASN A 75 2.61 14.06 7.85
N ALA A 76 2.94 14.36 9.11
CA ALA A 76 3.63 13.42 9.97
C ALA A 76 2.74 12.19 10.25
N GLU A 77 3.37 11.02 10.33
CA GLU A 77 2.67 9.82 10.80
C GLU A 77 2.45 9.91 12.31
N ASP A 78 1.30 9.43 12.75
CA ASP A 78 1.01 9.19 14.15
C ASP A 78 1.49 7.76 14.52
N PRO A 79 2.49 7.61 15.40
CA PRO A 79 3.04 6.30 15.74
C PRO A 79 2.01 5.37 16.40
N GLU A 80 1.08 5.90 17.18
CA GLU A 80 0.07 5.09 17.87
C GLU A 80 -0.96 4.58 16.87
N LYS A 81 -1.48 5.46 16.00
CA LYS A 81 -2.41 5.07 14.94
C LYS A 81 -1.77 4.10 13.94
N THR A 82 -0.51 4.36 13.57
CA THR A 82 0.24 3.48 12.66
C THR A 82 0.41 2.09 13.28
N LYS A 83 0.70 2.00 14.58
CA LYS A 83 0.79 0.72 15.29
C LYS A 83 -0.56 0.03 15.41
N ALA A 84 -1.65 0.78 15.59
CA ALA A 84 -3.01 0.23 15.64
C ALA A 84 -3.49 -0.36 14.30
N LEU A 85 -2.91 0.08 13.17
CA LEU A 85 -3.16 -0.51 11.86
C LEU A 85 -2.39 -1.81 11.62
N GLN A 86 -1.34 -2.08 12.41
CA GLN A 86 -0.56 -3.29 12.21
C GLN A 86 -1.41 -4.52 12.53
N PHE A 87 -1.33 -5.53 11.67
CA PHE A 87 -1.99 -6.80 11.98
C PHE A 87 -1.40 -7.38 13.27
N GLU A 88 -2.28 -7.87 14.14
CA GLU A 88 -1.85 -8.53 15.35
C GLU A 88 -0.91 -9.68 15.00
N LYS A 89 0.30 -9.66 15.56
CA LYS A 89 1.16 -10.83 15.56
C LYS A 89 0.49 -11.86 16.45
N LYS A 90 -0.28 -12.77 15.85
CA LYS A 90 -0.76 -13.96 16.55
C LYS A 90 0.46 -14.67 17.11
N LYS A 91 0.61 -14.71 18.44
CA LYS A 91 1.61 -15.57 19.08
C LYS A 91 1.23 -16.99 18.69
N ILE A 92 2.08 -17.63 17.91
CA ILE A 92 1.99 -19.07 17.71
C ILE A 92 2.66 -19.65 18.96
N GLU A 93 1.84 -20.14 19.89
CA GLU A 93 2.30 -20.93 21.05
C GLU A 93 2.74 -22.32 20.61
#